data_AF-A0A421BX82-F1
#
_entry.id   AF-A0A421BX82-F1
#
_cell.length_a   1.000
_cell.length_b   1.000
_cell.length_c   1.000
_cell.angle_alpha   90.00
_cell.angle_beta   90.00
_cell.angle_gamma   90.00
#
_symmetry.space_group_name_H-M   'P 1'
#
loop_
_entity.id
_entity.type
_entity.pdbx_description
1 polymer ?
#
loop_
_entity_poly.entity_id
_entity_poly.type
_entity_poly.pdbx_seq_one_letter_code
_entity_poly.pdbx_strand_id
1 'polypeptide(L)'
;MKGGLTRLLGQWRRSAPPPHLRMVIVHVGKTGGTALASALAADRAQCGIERARVLGHSETLSRAAHSYPGCEIGFCLRDPVDRFISGFYSRQRRGRPRYDNAWTPAEAEAFGRFATPDALGRALAADDLAAHRAMEGVLHLRRGLAHYLEGIAVLERHAPRIGFIGRQETLAADVAWLRRRLGLSAAAALPDDDIGAHRNPAKVEKVLSDRARAALEEWYAPDYAVQDWCLRHRRDLGLG
;
A
#
# COMPACT_ATOMS: atom_id res chain seq x y z
N MET A 1 28.20 12.96 1.44
CA MET A 1 27.00 13.66 1.97
C MET A 1 25.95 12.62 2.33
N LYS A 2 25.65 12.48 3.63
CA LYS A 2 24.82 11.39 4.20
C LYS A 2 23.33 11.73 4.05
N GLY A 3 22.61 11.01 3.19
CA GLY A 3 21.20 11.25 2.83
C GLY A 3 20.21 10.78 3.90
N GLY A 4 19.51 11.75 4.50
CA GLY A 4 18.61 11.63 5.65
C GLY A 4 17.20 11.07 5.38
N LEU A 5 17.05 9.95 4.68
CA LEU A 5 15.71 9.39 4.38
C LEU A 5 15.44 7.99 4.94
N THR A 6 16.44 7.35 5.57
CA THR A 6 16.31 6.00 6.16
C THR A 6 15.83 6.00 7.61
N ARG A 7 15.59 7.17 8.23
CA ARG A 7 15.17 7.30 9.64
C ARG A 7 13.66 7.53 9.85
N LEU A 8 12.85 7.52 8.81
CA LEU A 8 11.43 7.89 8.88
C LEU A 8 10.44 6.75 9.15
N LEU A 9 10.89 5.49 9.22
CA LEU A 9 9.99 4.33 9.41
C LEU A 9 10.37 3.42 10.59
N GLY A 10 11.30 3.84 11.46
CA GLY A 10 11.99 2.94 12.39
C GLY A 10 11.76 3.11 13.90
N GLN A 11 11.05 4.15 14.38
CA GLN A 11 10.85 4.33 15.82
C GLN A 11 9.50 4.98 16.13
N TRP A 12 8.47 4.16 16.36
CA TRP A 12 7.21 4.63 16.96
C TRP A 12 6.82 3.68 18.11
N ARG A 13 7.54 3.80 19.23
CA ARG A 13 7.12 3.24 20.53
C ARG A 13 6.22 4.27 21.23
N ARG A 14 4.95 3.91 21.40
CA ARG A 14 3.96 4.33 22.43
C ARG A 14 4.14 5.73 23.07
N SER A 15 4.15 6.79 22.29
CA SER A 15 3.73 8.11 22.79
C SER A 15 2.22 8.26 22.53
N ALA A 16 1.50 8.95 23.43
CA ALA A 16 0.11 9.31 23.19
C ALA A 16 -0.04 9.99 21.81
N PRO A 17 -1.15 9.77 21.09
CA PRO A 17 -1.36 10.43 19.82
C PRO A 17 -1.30 11.96 20.00
N PRO A 18 -0.76 12.71 19.02
CA PRO A 18 -0.76 14.16 19.06
C PRO A 18 -2.18 14.70 19.26
N PRO A 19 -2.36 15.82 19.98
CA PRO A 19 -3.69 16.36 20.33
C PRO A 19 -4.55 16.75 19.11
N HIS A 20 -3.94 16.94 17.94
CA HIS A 20 -4.63 17.32 16.71
C HIS A 20 -4.73 16.19 15.68
N LEU A 21 -4.29 14.97 16.03
CA LEU A 21 -4.38 13.82 15.13
C LEU A 21 -5.84 13.41 14.97
N ARG A 22 -6.37 13.60 13.76
CA ARG A 22 -7.76 13.26 13.43
C ARG A 22 -7.88 11.95 12.67
N MET A 23 -6.84 11.56 11.93
CA MET A 23 -6.86 10.37 11.08
C MET A 23 -5.56 9.58 11.16
N VAL A 24 -5.67 8.26 11.20
CA VAL A 24 -4.54 7.35 10.99
C VAL A 24 -4.76 6.55 9.71
N ILE A 25 -3.68 6.26 8.99
CA ILE A 25 -3.75 5.63 7.67
C ILE A 25 -3.03 4.29 7.72
N VAL A 26 -3.78 3.20 7.59
CA VAL A 26 -3.25 1.84 7.50
C VAL A 26 -2.44 1.71 6.20
N HIS A 27 -1.17 1.34 6.33
CA HIS A 27 -0.29 1.28 5.18
C HIS A 27 -0.32 -0.10 4.50
N VAL A 28 -1.09 -0.19 3.43
CA VAL A 28 -1.02 -1.30 2.47
C VAL A 28 0.19 -1.10 1.55
N GLY A 29 1.01 -2.14 1.39
CA GLY A 29 2.16 -2.09 0.50
C GLY A 29 1.76 -1.83 -0.96
N LYS A 30 2.53 -1.00 -1.65
CA LYS A 30 2.42 -0.74 -3.10
C LYS A 30 1.14 -0.05 -3.57
N THR A 31 0.38 0.57 -2.66
CA THR A 31 -0.82 1.37 -2.97
C THR A 31 -0.58 2.89 -2.93
N GLY A 32 0.68 3.34 -2.97
CA GLY A 32 1.03 4.77 -2.94
C GLY A 32 1.25 5.35 -1.55
N GLY A 33 1.26 4.52 -0.48
CA GLY A 33 1.41 5.01 0.89
C GLY A 33 2.69 5.81 1.18
N THR A 34 3.80 5.57 0.46
CA THR A 34 5.02 6.40 0.59
C THR A 34 4.80 7.82 0.08
N ALA A 35 4.12 7.98 -1.06
CA ALA A 35 3.80 9.31 -1.60
C ALA A 35 2.83 10.06 -0.69
N LEU A 36 1.82 9.36 -0.16
CA LEU A 36 0.89 9.91 0.83
C LEU A 36 1.61 10.33 2.13
N ALA A 37 2.52 9.51 2.64
CA ALA A 37 3.31 9.83 3.82
C ALA A 37 4.18 11.08 3.58
N SER A 38 4.80 11.20 2.41
CA SER A 38 5.56 12.40 2.02
C SER A 38 4.69 13.65 1.94
N ALA A 39 3.48 13.54 1.38
CA ALA A 39 2.53 14.66 1.31
C ALA A 39 2.11 15.14 2.70
N LEU A 40 1.73 14.22 3.59
CA LEU A 40 1.33 14.55 4.96
C LEU A 40 2.49 15.09 5.80
N ALA A 41 3.72 14.63 5.55
CA ALA A 41 4.91 15.18 6.17
C ALA A 41 5.17 16.63 5.74
N ALA A 42 4.97 16.95 4.45
CA ALA A 42 5.05 18.31 3.95
C ALA A 42 3.95 19.20 4.55
N ASP A 43 2.71 18.72 4.61
CA ASP A 43 1.58 19.44 5.22
C ASP A 43 1.86 19.76 6.71
N ARG A 44 2.41 18.79 7.45
CA ARG A 44 2.85 18.98 8.85
C ARG A 44 3.97 20.01 8.96
N ALA A 45 4.97 19.97 8.06
CA ALA A 45 6.08 20.92 8.08
C ALA A 45 5.60 22.36 7.82
N GLN A 46 4.59 22.53 6.96
CA GLN A 46 4.00 23.83 6.66
C GLN A 46 3.09 24.34 7.78
N CYS A 47 2.22 23.49 8.33
CA CYS A 47 1.19 23.91 9.28
C CYS A 47 1.63 23.82 10.75
N GLY A 48 2.75 23.15 11.05
CA GLY A 48 3.19 22.85 12.42
C GLY A 48 2.32 21.83 13.17
N ILE A 49 1.27 21.29 12.52
CA ILE A 49 0.27 20.41 13.14
C ILE A 49 0.18 19.09 12.38
N GLU A 50 0.18 17.98 13.10
CA GLU A 50 -0.04 16.64 12.54
C GLU A 50 -1.52 16.25 12.62
N ARG A 51 -2.25 16.39 11.50
CA ARG A 51 -3.68 16.02 11.42
C ARG A 51 -3.92 14.59 10.95
N ALA A 52 -3.01 14.04 10.17
CA ALA A 52 -3.05 12.65 9.72
C ALA A 52 -1.67 12.01 9.72
N ARG A 53 -1.63 10.69 9.91
CA ARG A 53 -0.38 9.91 9.96
C ARG A 53 -0.52 8.58 9.22
N VAL A 54 0.46 8.24 8.39
CA VAL A 54 0.61 6.89 7.83
C VAL A 54 1.27 5.97 8.85
N LEU A 55 0.63 4.84 9.12
CA LEU A 55 1.07 3.82 10.06
C LEU A 55 2.11 2.87 9.45
N GLY A 56 2.79 2.10 10.28
CA GLY A 56 3.76 1.10 9.83
C GLY A 56 3.12 -0.12 9.15
N HIS A 57 3.93 -0.91 8.42
CA HIS A 57 3.50 -2.13 7.71
C HIS A 57 3.05 -3.30 8.60
N SER A 58 3.09 -3.15 9.93
CA SER A 58 2.58 -4.12 10.89
C SER A 58 1.19 -3.80 11.40
N GLU A 59 0.64 -2.63 11.06
CA GLU A 59 -0.65 -2.18 11.53
C GLU A 59 -1.76 -2.67 10.60
N THR A 60 -2.80 -3.27 11.19
CA THR A 60 -4.04 -3.69 10.51
C THR A 60 -5.18 -2.75 10.87
N LEU A 61 -6.34 -2.89 10.21
CA LEU A 61 -7.53 -2.10 10.48
C LEU A 61 -7.96 -2.19 11.95
N SER A 62 -8.10 -3.40 12.49
CA SER A 62 -8.50 -3.62 13.90
C SER A 62 -7.48 -3.01 14.86
N ARG A 63 -6.19 -3.17 14.57
CA ARG A 63 -5.11 -2.67 15.43
C ARG A 63 -5.04 -1.14 15.42
N ALA A 64 -5.25 -0.52 14.26
CA ALA A 64 -5.37 0.93 14.13
C ALA A 64 -6.60 1.44 14.89
N ALA A 65 -7.75 0.78 14.74
CA ALA A 65 -8.97 1.12 15.46
C ALA A 65 -8.77 1.05 16.98
N HIS A 66 -8.15 -0.02 17.48
CA HIS A 66 -7.87 -0.21 18.89
C HIS A 66 -6.87 0.81 19.44
N SER A 67 -5.77 1.06 18.73
CA SER A 67 -4.67 1.92 19.21
C SER A 67 -5.00 3.41 19.15
N TYR A 68 -5.96 3.81 18.30
CA TYR A 68 -6.33 5.19 18.05
C TYR A 68 -7.85 5.39 18.11
N PRO A 69 -8.53 5.13 19.24
CA PRO A 69 -9.99 5.05 19.31
C PRO A 69 -10.72 6.34 18.90
N GLY A 70 -10.10 7.51 19.06
CA GLY A 70 -10.67 8.82 18.69
C GLY A 70 -10.35 9.29 17.27
N CYS A 71 -9.61 8.50 16.47
CA CYS A 71 -9.25 8.88 15.10
C CYS A 71 -10.13 8.18 14.07
N GLU A 72 -10.41 8.86 12.97
CA GLU A 72 -10.82 8.20 11.72
C GLU A 72 -9.66 7.33 11.19
N ILE A 73 -10.01 6.33 10.39
CA ILE A 73 -9.07 5.43 9.76
C ILE A 73 -9.15 5.64 8.26
N GLY A 74 -7.99 5.69 7.61
CA GLY A 74 -7.89 5.69 6.16
C GLY A 74 -6.95 4.61 5.64
N PHE A 75 -7.01 4.36 4.34
CA PHE A 75 -6.05 3.50 3.62
C PHE A 75 -6.11 3.80 2.13
N CYS A 76 -5.13 3.28 1.37
CA CYS A 76 -5.14 3.36 -0.09
C CYS A 76 -5.26 1.96 -0.70
N LEU A 77 -6.02 1.87 -1.78
CA LEU A 77 -6.22 0.69 -2.60
C LEU A 77 -5.39 0.76 -3.88
N ARG A 78 -5.26 -0.40 -4.50
CA ARG A 78 -4.79 -0.60 -5.88
C ARG A 78 -5.39 -1.92 -6.35
N ASP A 79 -5.60 -2.05 -7.65
CA ASP A 79 -5.90 -3.35 -8.26
C ASP A 79 -4.93 -4.45 -7.71
N PRO A 80 -5.44 -5.59 -7.22
CA PRO A 80 -4.61 -6.64 -6.62
C PRO A 80 -3.52 -7.17 -7.55
N VAL A 81 -3.80 -7.33 -8.84
CA VAL A 81 -2.82 -7.82 -9.82
C VAL A 81 -1.77 -6.76 -10.13
N ASP A 82 -2.16 -5.49 -10.31
CA ASP A 82 -1.21 -4.40 -10.48
C ASP A 82 -0.34 -4.19 -9.22
N ARG A 83 -0.91 -4.39 -8.03
CA ARG A 83 -0.18 -4.40 -6.76
C ARG A 83 0.85 -5.52 -6.75
N PHE A 84 0.47 -6.73 -7.18
CA PHE A 84 1.36 -7.87 -7.33
C PHE A 84 2.52 -7.57 -8.28
N ILE A 85 2.26 -7.09 -9.50
CA ILE A 85 3.29 -6.72 -10.49
C ILE A 85 4.23 -5.67 -9.90
N SER A 86 3.68 -4.65 -9.25
CA SER A 86 4.47 -3.61 -8.60
C SER A 86 5.33 -4.15 -7.45
N GLY A 87 4.78 -5.06 -6.64
CA GLY A 87 5.47 -5.73 -5.54
C GLY A 87 6.61 -6.61 -6.03
N PHE A 88 6.35 -7.46 -7.02
CA PHE A 88 7.30 -8.39 -7.62
C PHE A 88 8.55 -7.65 -8.09
N TYR A 89 8.37 -6.66 -8.95
CA TYR A 89 9.49 -5.90 -9.50
C TYR A 89 10.19 -5.02 -8.46
N SER A 90 9.44 -4.51 -7.48
CA SER A 90 10.03 -3.77 -6.37
C SER A 90 10.98 -4.65 -5.57
N ARG A 91 10.63 -5.91 -5.31
CA ARG A 91 11.49 -6.84 -4.57
C ARG A 91 12.59 -7.45 -5.42
N GLN A 92 12.32 -7.78 -6.68
CA GLN A 92 13.35 -8.23 -7.61
C GLN A 92 14.49 -7.21 -7.72
N ARG A 93 14.19 -5.91 -7.73
CA ARG A 93 15.23 -4.86 -7.72
C ARG A 93 15.69 -4.44 -6.32
N ARG A 94 15.39 -5.21 -5.28
CA ARG A 94 15.79 -4.96 -3.88
C ARG A 94 15.31 -3.61 -3.30
N GLY A 95 14.29 -3.01 -3.90
CA GLY A 95 13.75 -1.70 -3.53
C GLY A 95 14.52 -0.50 -4.11
N ARG A 96 15.44 -0.73 -5.05
CA ARG A 96 16.21 0.32 -5.72
C ARG A 96 15.31 1.21 -6.59
N PRO A 97 15.63 2.52 -6.72
CA PRO A 97 16.86 3.18 -6.26
C PRO A 97 16.86 3.67 -4.80
N ARG A 98 15.70 3.72 -4.14
CA ARG A 98 15.58 4.32 -2.79
C ARG A 98 16.12 3.43 -1.67
N TYR A 99 16.03 2.12 -1.84
CA TYR A 99 16.49 1.13 -0.86
C TYR A 99 17.37 0.09 -1.55
N ASP A 100 18.14 -0.67 -0.78
CA ASP A 100 18.92 -1.81 -1.28
C ASP A 100 18.82 -3.02 -0.34
N ASN A 101 17.58 -3.36 0.01
CA ASN A 101 17.29 -4.43 0.96
C ASN A 101 17.63 -5.77 0.32
N ALA A 102 18.58 -6.50 0.90
CA ALA A 102 18.94 -7.85 0.48
C ALA A 102 17.70 -8.72 0.32
N TRP A 103 17.78 -9.66 -0.62
CA TRP A 103 16.76 -10.69 -0.74
C TRP A 103 16.80 -11.59 0.50
N THR A 104 15.62 -11.98 0.98
CA THR A 104 15.50 -13.12 1.88
C THR A 104 15.85 -14.42 1.13
N PRO A 105 16.10 -15.54 1.81
CA PRO A 105 16.31 -16.83 1.14
C PRO A 105 15.14 -17.19 0.20
N ALA A 106 13.90 -16.98 0.64
CA ALA A 106 12.70 -17.22 -0.17
C ALA A 106 12.64 -16.32 -1.42
N GLU A 107 13.05 -15.07 -1.30
CA GLU A 107 13.13 -14.15 -2.44
C GLU A 107 14.24 -14.54 -3.42
N ALA A 108 15.40 -14.98 -2.92
CA ALA A 108 16.49 -15.44 -3.77
C ALA A 108 16.09 -16.69 -4.58
N GLU A 109 15.41 -17.64 -3.95
CA GLU A 109 14.85 -18.81 -4.64
C GLU A 109 13.80 -18.40 -5.68
N ALA A 110 12.83 -17.56 -5.29
CA ALA A 110 11.77 -17.11 -6.17
C ALA A 110 12.31 -16.37 -7.40
N PHE A 111 13.22 -15.40 -7.22
CA PHE A 111 13.76 -14.62 -8.34
C PHE A 111 14.83 -15.36 -9.15
N GLY A 112 15.42 -16.42 -8.60
CA GLY A 112 16.24 -17.36 -9.37
C GLY A 112 15.42 -18.22 -10.33
N ARG A 113 14.16 -18.52 -9.98
CA ARG A 113 13.25 -19.35 -10.79
C ARG A 113 12.34 -18.55 -11.72
N PHE A 114 11.79 -17.44 -11.23
CA PHE A 114 10.80 -16.64 -11.94
C PHE A 114 11.39 -15.28 -12.30
N ALA A 115 11.75 -15.11 -13.57
CA ALA A 115 12.32 -13.86 -14.07
C ALA A 115 11.27 -12.74 -14.22
N THR A 116 10.00 -13.10 -14.43
CA THR A 116 8.91 -12.15 -14.66
C THR A 116 7.67 -12.50 -13.81
N PRO A 117 6.79 -11.53 -13.54
CA PRO A 117 5.50 -11.77 -12.91
C PRO A 117 4.66 -12.79 -13.69
N ASP A 118 4.72 -12.75 -15.02
CA ASP A 118 4.01 -13.69 -15.88
C ASP A 118 4.54 -15.12 -15.74
N ALA A 119 5.86 -15.31 -15.67
CA ALA A 119 6.43 -16.64 -15.42
C ALA A 119 5.96 -17.23 -14.08
N LEU A 120 5.89 -16.41 -13.03
CA LEU A 120 5.33 -16.82 -11.74
C LEU A 120 3.83 -17.13 -11.86
N GLY A 121 3.05 -16.27 -12.52
CA GLY A 121 1.61 -16.48 -12.70
C GLY A 121 1.27 -17.72 -13.52
N ARG A 122 2.01 -18.02 -14.60
CA ARG A 122 1.83 -19.26 -15.38
C ARG A 122 2.18 -20.51 -14.58
N ALA A 123 3.22 -20.45 -13.74
CA ALA A 123 3.58 -21.55 -12.86
C ALA A 123 2.52 -21.75 -11.76
N LEU A 124 1.96 -20.67 -11.23
CA LEU A 124 0.81 -20.73 -10.32
C LEU A 124 -0.40 -21.39 -11.00
N ALA A 125 -0.69 -21.02 -12.25
CA ALA A 125 -1.73 -21.63 -13.07
C ALA A 125 -1.46 -23.10 -13.44
N ALA A 126 -0.27 -23.61 -13.18
CA ALA A 126 0.12 -25.00 -13.36
C ALA A 126 0.24 -25.75 -12.01
N ASP A 127 -0.23 -25.13 -10.92
CA ASP A 127 -0.14 -25.63 -9.55
C ASP A 127 1.30 -25.98 -9.11
N ASP A 128 2.27 -25.19 -9.56
CA ASP A 128 3.68 -25.39 -9.22
C ASP A 128 3.94 -25.01 -7.76
N LEU A 129 4.42 -25.97 -6.96
CA LEU A 129 4.74 -25.78 -5.54
C LEU A 129 5.71 -24.61 -5.28
N ALA A 130 6.67 -24.36 -6.18
CA ALA A 130 7.59 -23.23 -6.02
C ALA A 130 6.91 -21.89 -6.29
N ALA A 131 5.87 -21.85 -7.14
CA ALA A 131 5.07 -20.66 -7.34
C ALA A 131 4.28 -20.31 -6.08
N HIS A 132 3.62 -21.29 -5.46
CA HIS A 132 2.94 -21.12 -4.17
C HIS A 132 3.88 -20.59 -3.08
N ARG A 133 5.05 -21.22 -2.93
CA ARG A 133 6.09 -20.76 -1.99
C ARG A 133 6.56 -19.34 -2.27
N ALA A 134 6.70 -18.96 -3.54
CA ALA A 134 7.07 -17.60 -3.91
C ALA A 134 5.97 -16.59 -3.53
N MET A 135 4.69 -16.92 -3.78
CA MET A 135 3.55 -16.08 -3.41
C MET A 135 3.48 -15.84 -1.90
N GLU A 136 3.79 -16.84 -1.09
CA GLU A 136 3.80 -16.77 0.37
C GLU A 136 5.10 -16.18 0.97
N GLY A 137 6.21 -16.32 0.26
CA GLY A 137 7.55 -15.98 0.74
C GLY A 137 8.00 -14.56 0.39
N VAL A 138 7.64 -14.07 -0.80
CA VAL A 138 8.15 -12.78 -1.30
C VAL A 138 7.42 -11.62 -0.64
N LEU A 139 8.20 -10.62 -0.19
CA LEU A 139 7.63 -9.41 0.41
C LEU A 139 6.73 -8.66 -0.59
N HIS A 140 5.62 -8.11 -0.12
CA HIS A 140 4.55 -7.46 -0.90
C HIS A 140 3.68 -8.40 -1.75
N LEU A 141 4.05 -9.67 -1.94
CA LEU A 141 3.20 -10.67 -2.58
C LEU A 141 2.33 -11.37 -1.53
N ARG A 142 2.97 -11.77 -0.43
CA ARG A 142 2.37 -12.57 0.65
C ARG A 142 1.28 -11.91 1.49
N ARG A 143 1.15 -10.59 1.44
CA ARG A 143 0.22 -9.81 2.29
C ARG A 143 -0.49 -8.78 1.44
N GLY A 144 -1.77 -9.06 1.18
CA GLY A 144 -2.66 -8.24 0.38
C GLY A 144 -3.66 -7.41 1.18
N LEU A 145 -4.69 -6.92 0.49
CA LEU A 145 -5.75 -6.13 1.11
C LEU A 145 -6.45 -6.90 2.24
N ALA A 146 -6.77 -8.17 2.01
CA ALA A 146 -7.41 -9.03 3.00
C ALA A 146 -6.57 -9.22 4.28
N HIS A 147 -5.25 -9.17 4.19
CA HIS A 147 -4.38 -9.22 5.37
C HIS A 147 -4.46 -7.93 6.20
N TYR A 148 -4.41 -6.77 5.55
CA TYR A 148 -4.37 -5.47 6.25
C TYR A 148 -5.74 -5.00 6.72
N LEU A 149 -6.79 -5.34 5.98
CA LEU A 149 -8.17 -4.92 6.23
C LEU A 149 -9.02 -6.02 6.87
N GLU A 150 -8.48 -7.23 6.99
CA GLU A 150 -9.02 -8.34 7.78
C GLU A 150 -10.42 -8.82 7.32
N GLY A 151 -10.75 -8.59 6.04
CA GLY A 151 -11.98 -9.07 5.42
C GLY A 151 -13.22 -8.21 5.66
N ILE A 152 -14.34 -8.62 5.06
CA ILE A 152 -15.58 -7.82 5.02
C ILE A 152 -16.17 -7.61 6.43
N ALA A 153 -16.21 -8.64 7.28
CA ALA A 153 -16.78 -8.52 8.62
C ALA A 153 -16.05 -7.49 9.50
N VAL A 154 -14.72 -7.34 9.34
CA VAL A 154 -13.94 -6.33 10.06
C VAL A 154 -14.15 -4.95 9.46
N LEU A 155 -14.24 -4.86 8.12
CA LEU A 155 -14.60 -3.62 7.43
C LEU A 155 -15.95 -3.08 7.88
N GLU A 156 -16.99 -3.92 7.92
CA GLU A 156 -18.34 -3.53 8.37
C GLU A 156 -18.34 -3.06 9.82
N ARG A 157 -17.67 -3.80 10.71
CA ARG A 157 -17.51 -3.43 12.13
C ARG A 157 -16.88 -2.04 12.30
N HIS A 158 -15.94 -1.68 11.43
CA HIS A 158 -15.22 -0.43 11.51
C HIS A 158 -15.68 0.63 10.50
N ALA A 159 -16.72 0.36 9.70
CA ALA A 159 -17.21 1.27 8.66
C ALA A 159 -17.48 2.70 9.17
N PRO A 160 -18.11 2.92 10.34
CA PRO A 160 -18.32 4.28 10.87
C PRO A 160 -17.03 5.06 11.14
N ARG A 161 -15.90 4.37 11.24
CA ARG A 161 -14.58 4.96 11.49
C ARG A 161 -13.74 5.11 10.23
N ILE A 162 -14.14 4.54 9.09
CA ILE A 162 -13.40 4.63 7.85
C ILE A 162 -13.74 5.97 7.18
N GLY A 163 -12.83 6.95 7.30
CA GLY A 163 -13.04 8.32 6.83
C GLY A 163 -12.33 8.65 5.51
N PHE A 164 -11.49 7.75 5.00
CA PHE A 164 -10.73 7.96 3.76
C PHE A 164 -10.36 6.64 3.09
N ILE A 165 -10.69 6.51 1.81
CA ILE A 165 -10.24 5.38 0.98
C ILE A 165 -9.63 5.96 -0.28
N GLY A 166 -8.30 6.07 -0.33
CA GLY A 166 -7.56 6.49 -1.51
C GLY A 166 -7.37 5.37 -2.53
N ARG A 167 -6.99 5.71 -3.75
CA ARG A 167 -6.62 4.78 -4.82
C ARG A 167 -5.30 5.20 -5.41
N GLN A 168 -4.45 4.24 -5.76
CA GLN A 168 -3.17 4.55 -6.38
C GLN A 168 -3.37 5.27 -7.71
N GLU A 169 -4.41 4.92 -8.47
CA GLU A 169 -4.70 5.48 -9.80
C GLU A 169 -5.16 6.95 -9.74
N THR A 170 -5.80 7.35 -8.64
CA THR A 170 -6.35 8.71 -8.44
C THR A 170 -5.70 9.44 -7.25
N LEU A 171 -4.50 9.01 -6.84
CA LEU A 171 -3.89 9.40 -5.57
C LEU A 171 -3.76 10.93 -5.41
N ALA A 172 -3.44 11.66 -6.48
CA ALA A 172 -3.34 13.11 -6.44
C ALA A 172 -4.68 13.80 -6.09
N ALA A 173 -5.76 13.37 -6.74
CA ALA A 173 -7.11 13.87 -6.45
C ALA A 173 -7.55 13.49 -5.02
N ASP A 174 -7.23 12.27 -4.59
CA ASP A 174 -7.57 11.77 -3.26
C ASP A 174 -6.83 12.52 -2.16
N VAL A 175 -5.55 12.85 -2.36
CA VAL A 175 -4.77 13.67 -1.43
C VAL A 175 -5.33 15.10 -1.37
N ALA A 176 -5.72 15.68 -2.51
CA ALA A 176 -6.36 16.99 -2.51
C ALA A 176 -7.69 16.97 -1.73
N TRP A 177 -8.49 15.91 -1.89
CA TRP A 177 -9.71 15.71 -1.10
C TRP A 177 -9.42 15.58 0.39
N LEU A 178 -8.43 14.77 0.76
CA LEU A 178 -8.04 14.54 2.15
C LEU A 178 -7.58 15.84 2.82
N ARG A 179 -6.78 16.66 2.12
CA ARG A 179 -6.34 17.97 2.61
C ARG A 179 -7.53 18.88 2.92
N ARG A 180 -8.51 18.98 2.01
CA ARG A 180 -9.73 19.76 2.25
C ARG A 180 -10.51 19.25 3.46
N ARG A 181 -10.72 17.93 3.59
CA ARG A 181 -11.43 17.33 4.73
C ARG A 181 -10.73 17.62 6.06
N LEU A 182 -9.41 17.60 6.07
CA LEU A 182 -8.61 17.85 7.27
C LEU A 182 -8.41 19.34 7.56
N GLY A 183 -8.88 20.25 6.71
CA GLY A 183 -8.63 21.70 6.84
C GLY A 183 -7.14 22.04 6.70
N LEU A 184 -6.42 21.30 5.87
CA LEU A 184 -5.04 21.59 5.51
C LEU A 184 -5.04 22.52 4.30
N SER A 185 -4.20 23.56 4.32
CA SER A 185 -3.95 24.37 3.13
C SER A 185 -3.44 23.48 2.00
N ALA A 186 -3.76 23.80 0.75
CA ALA A 186 -3.18 23.11 -0.39
C ALA A 186 -1.66 23.33 -0.40
N ALA A 187 -0.90 22.42 0.20
CA ALA A 187 0.55 22.39 0.05
C ALA A 187 0.90 21.93 -1.38
N ALA A 188 2.18 22.01 -1.72
CA ALA A 188 2.73 21.61 -3.01
C ALA A 188 2.15 20.28 -3.54
N ALA A 189 2.09 20.17 -4.87
CA ALA A 189 1.64 18.98 -5.58
C ALA A 189 2.42 17.73 -5.11
N LEU A 190 1.81 16.55 -5.25
CA LEU A 190 2.51 15.30 -4.99
C LEU A 190 3.81 15.24 -5.82
N PRO A 191 4.88 14.62 -5.32
CA PRO A 191 6.09 14.43 -6.11
C PRO A 191 5.75 13.68 -7.41
N ASP A 192 5.96 14.32 -8.56
CA ASP A 192 5.77 13.75 -9.89
C ASP A 192 7.11 13.34 -10.54
N ASP A 193 8.20 13.38 -9.76
CA ASP A 193 9.51 12.93 -10.21
C ASP A 193 9.57 11.39 -10.22
N ASP A 194 10.12 10.79 -11.28
CA ASP A 194 10.19 9.33 -11.46
C ASP A 194 10.87 8.60 -10.27
N ILE A 195 11.71 9.32 -9.52
CA ILE A 195 12.42 8.84 -8.32
C ILE A 195 11.53 8.91 -7.07
N GLY A 196 10.72 9.97 -6.90
CA GLY A 196 9.77 10.11 -5.79
C GLY A 196 8.48 9.32 -5.98
N ALA A 197 8.03 9.13 -7.23
CA ALA A 197 6.83 8.40 -7.60
C ALA A 197 7.02 6.87 -7.70
N HIS A 198 8.26 6.37 -7.59
CA HIS A 198 8.58 4.92 -7.60
C HIS A 198 8.04 4.17 -8.82
N ARG A 199 8.05 4.82 -9.99
CA ARG A 199 7.66 4.13 -11.23
C ARG A 199 8.71 3.08 -11.54
N ASN A 200 8.25 1.87 -11.89
CA ASN A 200 9.14 0.89 -12.51
C ASN A 200 9.76 1.52 -13.77
N PRO A 201 11.06 1.32 -14.05
CA PRO A 201 11.68 1.81 -15.28
C PRO A 201 10.86 1.39 -16.50
N ALA A 202 10.80 2.20 -17.55
CA ALA A 202 9.94 1.97 -18.72
C ALA A 202 10.12 0.60 -19.43
N LYS A 203 11.20 -0.13 -19.13
CA LYS A 203 11.60 -1.39 -19.79
C LYS A 203 11.17 -2.69 -19.11
N VAL A 204 10.38 -2.66 -18.02
CA VAL A 204 9.93 -3.92 -17.37
C VAL A 204 8.62 -4.42 -17.99
N GLU A 205 8.59 -5.69 -18.36
CA GLU A 205 7.42 -6.36 -18.94
C GLU A 205 6.28 -6.41 -17.93
N LYS A 206 5.22 -5.65 -18.15
CA LYS A 206 4.03 -5.63 -17.27
C LYS A 206 2.89 -6.51 -17.80
N VAL A 207 3.07 -7.08 -18.98
CA VAL A 207 2.04 -7.85 -19.66
C VAL A 207 1.98 -9.24 -19.02
N LEU A 208 0.78 -9.63 -18.63
CA LEU A 208 0.47 -10.99 -18.21
C LEU A 208 -0.29 -11.66 -19.34
N SER A 209 0.03 -12.92 -19.62
CA SER A 209 -0.82 -13.82 -20.36
C SER A 209 -2.15 -14.03 -19.63
N ASP A 210 -3.21 -14.32 -20.38
CA ASP A 210 -4.54 -14.55 -19.81
C ASP A 210 -4.53 -15.65 -18.75
N ARG A 211 -3.75 -16.71 -19.00
CA ARG A 211 -3.56 -17.80 -18.04
C ARG A 211 -2.91 -17.34 -16.73
N ALA A 212 -1.86 -16.53 -16.80
CA ALA A 212 -1.20 -16.01 -15.60
C ALA A 212 -2.11 -15.04 -14.84
N ARG A 213 -2.84 -14.18 -15.57
CA ARG A 213 -3.81 -13.25 -15.01
C ARG A 213 -4.92 -13.99 -14.26
N ALA A 214 -5.56 -14.97 -14.88
CA ALA A 214 -6.66 -15.72 -14.27
C ALA A 214 -6.23 -16.39 -12.95
N ALA A 215 -5.05 -17.04 -12.92
CA ALA A 215 -4.54 -17.66 -11.70
C ALA A 215 -4.21 -16.66 -10.59
N LEU A 216 -3.71 -15.46 -10.94
CA LEU A 216 -3.48 -14.40 -9.97
C LEU A 216 -4.78 -13.80 -9.45
N GLU A 217 -5.79 -13.67 -10.32
CA GLU A 217 -7.12 -13.19 -9.94
C GLU A 217 -7.81 -14.17 -8.99
N GLU A 218 -7.69 -15.48 -9.25
CA GLU A 218 -8.15 -16.52 -8.34
C GLU A 218 -7.42 -16.48 -7.00
N TRP A 219 -6.08 -16.41 -7.01
CA TRP A 219 -5.26 -16.29 -5.80
C TRP A 219 -5.65 -15.07 -4.95
N TYR A 220 -5.94 -13.94 -5.60
CA TYR A 220 -6.30 -12.69 -4.95
C TYR A 220 -7.83 -12.47 -4.83
N ALA A 221 -8.66 -13.50 -5.02
CA ALA A 221 -10.11 -13.39 -4.84
C ALA A 221 -10.51 -12.78 -3.47
N PRO A 222 -9.86 -13.11 -2.33
CA PRO A 222 -10.14 -12.45 -1.06
C PRO A 222 -9.84 -10.93 -1.06
N ASP A 223 -8.80 -10.51 -1.79
CA ASP A 223 -8.44 -9.10 -1.92
C ASP A 223 -9.47 -8.34 -2.77
N TYR A 224 -9.99 -8.95 -3.83
CA TYR A 224 -11.04 -8.36 -4.67
C TYR A 224 -12.34 -8.17 -3.90
N ALA A 225 -12.76 -9.16 -3.10
CA ALA A 225 -13.96 -9.04 -2.26
C ALA A 225 -13.85 -7.84 -1.29
N VAL A 226 -12.68 -7.66 -0.69
CA VAL A 226 -12.36 -6.50 0.17
C VAL A 226 -12.35 -5.20 -0.64
N GLN A 227 -11.71 -5.18 -1.81
CA GLN A 227 -11.64 -4.01 -2.68
C GLN A 227 -13.03 -3.53 -3.10
N ASP A 228 -13.91 -4.44 -3.51
CA ASP A 228 -15.27 -4.12 -3.94
C ASP A 228 -16.09 -3.47 -2.83
N TRP A 229 -15.98 -4.01 -1.61
CA TRP A 229 -16.59 -3.39 -0.44
C TRP A 229 -16.04 -1.96 -0.24
N CYS A 230 -14.72 -1.80 -0.29
CA CYS A 230 -14.09 -0.50 -0.09
C CYS A 230 -14.47 0.51 -1.19
N LEU A 231 -14.62 0.08 -2.44
CA LEU A 231 -15.03 0.95 -3.56
C LEU A 231 -16.50 1.38 -3.45
N ARG A 232 -17.37 0.53 -2.90
CA ARG A 232 -18.74 0.96 -2.53
C ARG A 232 -18.69 2.01 -1.43
N HIS A 233 -18.04 1.71 -0.31
CA HIS A 233 -17.95 2.62 0.82
C HIS A 233 -17.26 3.95 0.48
N ARG A 234 -16.27 3.92 -0.41
CA ARG A 234 -15.60 5.10 -0.95
C ARG A 234 -16.58 6.07 -1.63
N ARG A 235 -17.58 5.56 -2.36
CA ARG A 235 -18.60 6.40 -3.00
C ARG A 235 -19.47 7.09 -1.94
N ASP A 236 -19.82 6.40 -0.86
CA ASP A 236 -20.59 6.97 0.25
C ASP A 236 -19.82 8.10 0.96
N LEU A 237 -18.48 8.04 0.96
CA LEU A 237 -17.62 9.11 1.46
C LEU A 237 -17.53 10.33 0.52
N GLY A 238 -18.11 10.27 -0.69
CA GLY A 238 -18.01 11.32 -1.70
C GLY A 238 -16.67 11.34 -2.45
N LEU A 239 -15.95 10.22 -2.49
CA LEU A 239 -14.73 10.00 -3.26
C LEU A 239 -15.07 9.22 -4.55
N GLY A 240 -15.89 9.81 -5.42
CA GLY A 240 -16.31 9.23 -6.71
C GLY A 240 -15.37 9.54 -7.85
#